data_AF-A0A3D9AXF7-F1
#
_entry.id   AF-A0A3D9AXF7-F1
#
_cell.length_a   1.000
_cell.length_b   1.000
_cell.length_c   1.000
_cell.angle_alpha   90.00
_cell.angle_beta   90.00
_cell.angle_gamma   90.00
#
_symmetry.space_group_name_H-M   'P 1'
#
loop_
_entity.id
_entity.type
_entity.pdbx_description
1 polymer ?
#
loop_
_entity_poly.entity_id
_entity_poly.type
_entity_poly.pdbx_seq_one_letter_code
_entity_poly.pdbx_strand_id
1 'polypeptide(L)'
;MMRYRFYVFLFLLNTILFKAQILDEYPKNQDFYEGGMAQFYKDLNQVFIKNGLERCNNRESEMFVAQIEIVDGKAQVTNKNIKEDCPTQLFMKGLIEINKLNNWKMVSDSQKFTIPFYPIDYFDNFKNGYTPEGLSKNAEFPGGMDVFRNLLMENIKKQNIKNPGVQIVIRFKISKDGVLYNIIIENPKDLDEDLKNKIIKAVEQIDTKWKPYTSRNTPVISNFRVPIRL
;
A
#
# COMPACT_ATOMS: atom_id res chain seq x y z
N MET A 1 38.92 -3.45 52.07
CA MET A 1 39.16 -3.36 50.60
C MET A 1 38.46 -4.58 50.00
N MET A 2 37.49 -4.55 49.10
CA MET A 2 37.00 -3.54 48.16
C MET A 2 35.55 -3.92 47.82
N ARG A 3 34.63 -2.95 47.87
CA ARG A 3 33.22 -3.10 47.51
C ARG A 3 33.09 -3.31 46.00
N TYR A 4 32.34 -4.31 45.55
CA TYR A 4 31.80 -4.33 44.18
C TYR A 4 30.28 -4.46 44.22
N ARG A 5 29.62 -3.35 43.90
CA ARG A 5 28.18 -3.28 43.62
C ARG A 5 27.98 -3.76 42.18
N PHE A 6 27.32 -4.90 42.00
CA PHE A 6 26.84 -5.34 40.69
C PHE A 6 25.58 -4.53 40.34
N TYR A 7 25.71 -3.57 39.43
CA TYR A 7 24.56 -2.92 38.80
C TYR A 7 24.11 -3.79 37.62
N VAL A 8 22.99 -4.49 37.78
CA VAL A 8 22.31 -5.17 36.67
C VAL A 8 21.56 -4.10 35.87
N PHE A 9 22.16 -3.64 34.78
CA PHE A 9 21.51 -2.75 33.83
C PHE A 9 20.60 -3.59 32.91
N LEU A 10 19.33 -3.70 33.29
CA LEU A 10 18.31 -4.41 32.52
C LEU A 10 17.85 -3.48 31.38
N PHE A 11 18.56 -3.54 30.25
CA PHE A 11 18.21 -2.79 29.03
C PHE A 11 16.98 -3.45 28.40
N LEU A 12 15.78 -2.98 28.77
CA LEU A 12 14.53 -3.34 28.10
C LEU A 12 14.55 -2.76 26.68
N LEU A 13 14.99 -3.57 25.72
CA LEU A 13 14.78 -3.33 24.30
C LEU A 13 13.26 -3.27 24.04
N ASN A 14 12.74 -2.06 23.89
CA ASN A 14 11.42 -1.82 23.33
C ASN A 14 11.46 -2.18 21.84
N THR A 15 11.25 -3.45 21.50
CA THR A 15 10.98 -3.86 20.13
C THR A 15 9.54 -3.52 19.80
N ILE A 16 9.32 -2.30 19.34
CA ILE A 16 8.10 -1.93 18.61
C ILE A 16 8.17 -2.65 17.26
N LEU A 17 7.57 -3.83 17.18
CA LEU A 17 7.27 -4.49 15.91
C LEU A 17 5.83 -4.15 15.52
N PHE A 18 5.61 -2.95 15.00
CA PHE A 18 4.44 -2.69 14.16
C PHE A 18 4.63 -3.44 12.84
N LYS A 19 3.93 -4.57 12.68
CA LYS A 19 3.58 -5.08 11.36
C LYS A 19 2.08 -5.37 11.32
N ALA A 20 1.35 -4.60 10.51
CA ALA A 20 0.44 -5.15 9.51
C ALA A 20 -0.24 -4.04 8.68
N GLN A 21 0.14 -4.06 7.39
CA GLN A 21 -0.62 -3.75 6.18
C GLN A 21 -1.07 -2.31 5.93
N ILE A 22 -0.14 -1.55 5.35
CA ILE A 22 -0.43 -0.71 4.19
C ILE A 22 0.17 -1.47 3.01
N LEU A 23 -0.56 -1.62 1.90
CA LEU A 23 0.05 -2.05 0.64
C LEU A 23 1.13 -1.00 0.36
N ASP A 24 2.40 -1.34 0.55
CA ASP A 24 3.52 -0.39 0.56
C ASP A 24 3.34 0.62 -0.58
N GLU A 25 3.01 1.86 -0.23
CA GLU A 25 2.98 2.95 -1.20
C GLU A 25 4.42 3.06 -1.69
N TYR A 26 4.64 2.75 -2.97
CA TYR A 26 5.97 2.81 -3.57
C TYR A 26 6.59 4.18 -3.27
N PRO A 27 7.86 4.24 -2.82
CA PRO A 27 8.50 5.51 -2.49
C PRO A 27 8.41 6.46 -3.69
N LYS A 28 7.74 7.59 -3.47
CA LYS A 28 7.48 8.59 -4.51
C LYS A 28 8.81 9.17 -5.02
N ASN A 29 8.92 9.32 -6.34
CA ASN A 29 9.98 10.06 -7.05
C ASN A 29 11.36 9.38 -7.18
N GLN A 30 11.43 8.05 -7.28
CA GLN A 30 12.62 7.38 -7.82
C GLN A 30 12.33 6.87 -9.23
N ASP A 31 12.40 7.77 -10.21
CA ASP A 31 12.26 7.39 -11.61
C ASP A 31 13.49 6.58 -12.04
N PHE A 32 13.32 5.27 -12.15
CA PHE A 32 14.34 4.32 -12.62
C PHE A 32 14.48 4.29 -14.15
N TYR A 33 13.69 5.11 -14.85
CA TYR A 33 13.56 5.08 -16.31
C TYR A 33 13.42 6.49 -16.88
N GLU A 34 13.90 6.69 -18.11
CA GLU A 34 13.75 7.93 -18.87
C GLU A 34 12.26 8.20 -19.14
N GLY A 35 11.81 9.43 -18.85
CA GLY A 35 10.38 9.78 -18.86
C GLY A 35 9.55 9.21 -17.70
N GLY A 36 10.17 8.53 -16.74
CA GLY A 36 9.51 8.02 -15.52
C GLY A 36 8.69 6.75 -15.71
N MET A 37 7.95 6.35 -14.68
CA MET A 37 7.22 5.07 -14.67
C MET A 37 6.20 4.92 -15.81
N ALA A 38 5.45 5.99 -16.11
CA ALA A 38 4.47 5.96 -17.20
C ALA A 38 5.13 5.71 -18.57
N GLN A 39 6.34 6.26 -18.78
CA GLN A 39 7.10 6.03 -20.01
C GLN A 39 7.65 4.59 -20.06
N PHE A 40 8.15 4.04 -18.95
CA PHE A 40 8.56 2.64 -18.87
C PHE A 40 7.45 1.69 -19.32
N TYR A 41 6.24 1.86 -18.76
CA TYR A 41 5.12 0.99 -19.10
C TYR A 41 4.64 1.15 -20.55
N LYS A 42 4.71 2.38 -21.07
CA LYS A 42 4.42 2.67 -22.48
C LYS A 42 5.42 1.97 -23.40
N ASP A 43 6.71 2.06 -23.11
CA ASP A 43 7.75 1.40 -23.90
C ASP A 43 7.63 -0.12 -23.79
N LEU A 44 7.29 -0.65 -22.62
CA LEU A 44 7.03 -2.07 -22.41
C LEU A 44 5.88 -2.57 -23.30
N ASN A 45 4.78 -1.81 -23.37
CA ASN A 45 3.69 -2.12 -24.28
C ASN A 45 4.11 -2.07 -25.76
N GLN A 46 4.89 -1.06 -26.13
CA GLN A 46 5.37 -0.91 -27.51
C GLN A 46 6.28 -2.07 -27.92
N VAL A 47 7.19 -2.53 -27.05
CA VAL A 47 8.05 -3.68 -27.36
C VAL A 47 7.25 -4.97 -27.49
N PHE A 48 6.18 -5.15 -26.71
CA PHE A 48 5.30 -6.30 -26.85
C PHE A 48 4.63 -6.36 -28.23
N ILE A 49 4.08 -5.23 -28.68
CA ILE A 49 3.41 -5.12 -29.97
C ILE A 49 4.43 -5.26 -31.12
N LYS A 50 5.53 -4.51 -31.06
CA LYS A 50 6.55 -4.47 -32.13
C LYS A 50 7.20 -5.84 -32.36
N ASN A 51 7.42 -6.60 -31.29
CA ASN A 51 8.06 -7.92 -31.37
C ASN A 51 7.05 -9.08 -31.46
N GLY A 52 5.76 -8.80 -31.60
CA GLY A 52 4.73 -9.83 -31.74
C GLY A 52 4.68 -10.81 -30.57
N LEU A 53 4.90 -10.34 -29.34
CA LEU A 53 4.90 -11.22 -28.17
C LEU A 53 3.48 -11.74 -27.86
N GLU A 54 3.40 -13.01 -27.49
CA GLU A 54 2.12 -13.66 -27.15
C GLU A 54 1.51 -13.08 -25.87
N ARG A 55 0.18 -12.95 -25.89
CA ARG A 55 -0.60 -12.45 -24.75
C ARG A 55 -0.82 -13.56 -23.72
N CYS A 56 -0.99 -13.17 -22.45
CA CYS A 56 -1.54 -14.07 -21.44
C CYS A 56 -3.06 -14.18 -21.53
N ASN A 57 -3.67 -15.01 -20.67
CA ASN A 57 -5.12 -15.22 -20.64
C ASN A 57 -5.92 -13.99 -20.15
N ASN A 58 -5.24 -12.87 -19.87
CA ASN A 58 -5.82 -11.60 -19.44
C ASN A 58 -6.74 -11.73 -18.22
N ARG A 59 -6.37 -12.58 -17.26
CA ARG A 59 -7.10 -12.70 -15.99
C ARG A 59 -6.67 -11.60 -15.04
N GLU A 60 -7.60 -11.00 -14.30
CA GLU A 60 -7.27 -9.94 -13.33
C GLU A 60 -6.31 -10.42 -12.21
N SER A 61 -6.32 -11.71 -11.90
CA SER A 61 -5.44 -12.33 -10.90
C SER A 61 -4.05 -12.67 -11.43
N GLU A 62 -3.81 -12.60 -12.75
CA GLU A 62 -2.51 -12.82 -13.36
C GLU A 62 -1.64 -11.57 -13.14
N MET A 63 -0.54 -11.73 -12.39
CA MET A 63 0.43 -10.66 -12.19
C MET A 63 1.82 -11.24 -11.91
N PHE A 64 2.84 -10.46 -12.23
CA PHE A 64 4.22 -10.68 -11.80
C PHE A 64 4.71 -9.44 -11.06
N VAL A 65 5.48 -9.63 -9.99
CA VAL A 65 6.12 -8.54 -9.25
C VAL A 65 7.62 -8.74 -9.39
N ALA A 66 8.20 -8.01 -10.35
CA ALA A 66 9.62 -8.10 -10.64
C ALA A 66 10.40 -7.27 -9.62
N GLN A 67 11.32 -7.89 -8.90
CA GLN A 67 12.41 -7.21 -8.21
C GLN A 67 13.54 -7.09 -9.21
N ILE A 68 13.95 -5.86 -9.53
CA ILE A 68 15.03 -5.61 -10.48
C ILE A 68 16.18 -4.86 -9.81
N GLU A 69 17.37 -5.06 -10.35
CA GLU A 69 18.56 -4.29 -10.07
C GLU A 69 19.12 -3.78 -11.41
N ILE A 70 19.57 -2.53 -11.46
CA ILE A 70 20.16 -1.95 -12.66
C ILE A 70 21.67 -2.09 -12.56
N VAL A 71 22.26 -2.91 -13.42
CA VAL A 71 23.70 -3.17 -13.48
C VAL A 71 24.16 -2.88 -14.91
N ASP A 72 25.20 -2.05 -15.06
CA ASP A 72 25.75 -1.64 -16.36
C ASP A 72 24.68 -1.09 -17.32
N GLY A 73 23.76 -0.27 -16.80
CA GLY A 73 22.67 0.35 -17.57
C GLY A 73 21.58 -0.62 -18.03
N LYS A 74 21.54 -1.86 -17.51
CA LYS A 74 20.52 -2.86 -17.83
C LYS A 74 19.84 -3.36 -16.56
N ALA A 75 18.52 -3.54 -16.63
CA ALA A 75 17.77 -4.15 -15.56
C ALA A 75 17.89 -5.67 -15.57
N GLN A 76 18.13 -6.26 -14.40
CA GLN A 76 18.19 -7.70 -14.16
C GLN A 76 17.20 -8.08 -13.07
N VAL A 77 16.46 -9.17 -13.25
CA VAL A 77 15.51 -9.66 -12.24
C VAL A 77 16.25 -10.41 -11.13
N THR A 78 15.99 -10.04 -9.87
CA THR A 78 16.64 -10.59 -8.67
C THR A 78 15.71 -11.42 -7.78
N ASN A 79 14.49 -11.74 -8.24
CA ASN A 79 13.55 -12.59 -7.49
C ASN A 79 14.19 -13.95 -7.19
N LYS A 80 14.13 -14.40 -5.93
CA LYS A 80 14.69 -15.70 -5.52
C LYS A 80 13.96 -16.90 -6.13
N ASN A 81 12.64 -16.80 -6.27
CA ASN A 81 11.78 -17.88 -6.77
C ASN A 81 10.98 -17.34 -7.96
N ILE A 82 11.47 -17.58 -9.17
CA ILE A 82 10.83 -17.17 -10.42
C ILE A 82 9.92 -18.31 -10.88
N LYS A 83 8.63 -18.02 -11.06
CA LYS A 83 7.65 -19.00 -11.57
C LYS A 83 7.71 -19.05 -13.08
N GLU A 84 7.52 -20.22 -13.68
CA GLU A 84 7.39 -20.36 -15.14
C GLU A 84 5.94 -20.16 -15.60
N ASP A 85 5.28 -19.13 -15.07
CA ASP A 85 3.93 -18.76 -15.49
C ASP A 85 3.94 -17.68 -16.59
N CYS A 86 2.81 -17.54 -17.29
CA CYS A 86 2.71 -16.60 -18.41
C CYS A 86 3.10 -15.16 -18.04
N PRO A 87 2.61 -14.56 -16.93
CA PRO A 87 2.97 -13.19 -16.57
C PRO A 87 4.47 -13.00 -16.41
N THR A 88 5.14 -13.96 -15.76
CA THR A 88 6.59 -13.92 -15.58
C THR A 88 7.31 -14.02 -16.92
N GLN A 89 6.93 -14.99 -17.78
CA GLN A 89 7.61 -15.19 -19.06
C GLN A 89 7.41 -14.01 -20.02
N LEU A 90 6.20 -13.44 -20.08
CA LEU A 90 5.92 -12.26 -20.89
C LEU A 90 6.74 -11.05 -20.42
N PHE A 91 6.79 -10.82 -19.10
CA PHE A 91 7.61 -9.75 -18.54
C PHE A 91 9.10 -9.94 -18.85
N MET A 92 9.65 -11.15 -18.67
CA MET A 92 11.06 -11.44 -18.95
C MET A 92 11.42 -11.20 -20.42
N LYS A 93 10.57 -11.65 -21.36
CA LYS A 93 10.74 -11.37 -22.79
C LYS A 93 10.68 -9.87 -23.08
N GLY A 94 9.75 -9.15 -22.48
CA GLY A 94 9.67 -7.69 -22.57
C GLY A 94 10.91 -6.98 -22.05
N LEU A 95 11.41 -7.40 -20.89
CA LEU A 95 12.57 -6.80 -20.24
C LEU A 95 13.82 -6.91 -21.11
N ILE A 96 14.00 -8.04 -21.81
CA ILE A 96 15.09 -8.21 -22.79
C ILE A 96 15.01 -7.13 -23.88
N GLU A 97 13.83 -6.85 -24.40
CA GLU A 97 13.63 -5.81 -25.42
C GLU A 97 13.78 -4.39 -24.85
N ILE A 98 13.28 -4.14 -23.65
CA ILE A 98 13.44 -2.85 -22.95
C ILE A 98 14.91 -2.54 -22.69
N ASN A 99 15.71 -3.53 -22.31
CA ASN A 99 17.15 -3.38 -22.12
C ASN A 99 17.90 -2.95 -23.39
N LYS A 100 17.31 -3.10 -24.59
CA LYS A 100 17.91 -2.60 -25.84
C LYS A 100 17.67 -1.12 -26.07
N LEU A 101 16.69 -0.52 -25.38
CA LEU A 101 16.38 0.91 -25.50
C LEU A 101 17.36 1.80 -24.73
N ASN A 102 18.08 1.26 -23.75
CA ASN A 102 19.06 1.97 -22.91
C ASN A 102 18.51 3.18 -22.14
N ASN A 103 17.19 3.20 -21.87
CA ASN A 103 16.50 4.28 -21.17
C ASN A 103 16.51 4.14 -19.63
N TRP A 104 17.29 3.21 -19.07
CA TRP A 104 17.36 3.02 -17.62
C TRP A 104 18.15 4.15 -16.96
N LYS A 105 17.62 4.69 -15.86
CA LYS A 105 18.33 5.69 -15.04
C LYS A 105 19.05 5.01 -13.90
N MET A 106 20.38 5.13 -13.90
CA MET A 106 21.19 4.72 -12.77
C MET A 106 21.27 5.87 -11.76
N VAL A 107 20.70 5.67 -10.58
CA VAL A 107 20.78 6.64 -9.48
C VAL A 107 21.92 6.25 -8.51
N SER A 108 22.28 4.96 -8.44
CA SER A 108 23.46 4.42 -7.73
C SER A 108 23.76 2.98 -8.18
N ASP A 109 24.96 2.47 -7.85
CA ASP A 109 25.51 1.20 -8.35
C ASP A 109 24.78 -0.09 -7.90
N SER A 110 23.79 -0.01 -6.99
CA SER A 110 23.11 -1.20 -6.43
C SER A 110 21.66 -0.97 -6.02
N GLN A 111 20.97 -0.08 -6.72
CA GLN A 111 19.58 0.21 -6.38
C GLN A 111 18.62 -0.87 -6.90
N LYS A 112 17.78 -1.35 -5.99
CA LYS A 112 16.72 -2.32 -6.29
C LYS A 112 15.37 -1.63 -6.43
N PHE A 113 14.65 -1.99 -7.47
CA PHE A 113 13.30 -1.51 -7.73
C PHE A 113 12.33 -2.69 -7.75
N THR A 114 11.06 -2.40 -7.50
CA THR A 114 9.99 -3.38 -7.64
C THR A 114 8.99 -2.87 -8.67
N ILE A 115 8.70 -3.71 -9.66
CA ILE A 115 7.84 -3.39 -10.80
C ILE A 115 6.65 -4.35 -10.81
N PRO A 116 5.44 -3.86 -10.48
CA PRO A 116 4.21 -4.60 -10.73
C PRO A 116 3.96 -4.73 -12.23
N PHE A 117 3.62 -5.94 -12.67
CA PHE A 117 3.26 -6.25 -14.03
C PHE A 117 1.92 -7.00 -14.08
N TYR A 118 0.93 -6.40 -14.74
CA TYR A 118 -0.41 -6.96 -14.93
C TYR A 118 -0.66 -7.15 -16.42
N PRO A 119 -0.53 -8.37 -16.98
CA PRO A 119 -0.65 -8.62 -18.43
C PRO A 119 -1.94 -8.08 -19.05
N ILE A 120 -3.04 -8.09 -18.29
CA ILE A 120 -4.36 -7.60 -18.73
C ILE A 120 -4.33 -6.12 -19.17
N ASP A 121 -3.37 -5.32 -18.71
CA ASP A 121 -3.28 -3.89 -18.99
C ASP A 121 -2.49 -3.53 -20.26
N TYR A 122 -1.96 -4.53 -20.96
CA TYR A 122 -1.13 -4.31 -22.15
C TYR A 122 -1.88 -4.63 -23.43
N PHE A 123 -1.19 -4.44 -24.54
CA PHE A 123 -1.69 -4.57 -25.90
C PHE A 123 -2.85 -3.60 -26.13
N ASP A 124 -4.02 -4.11 -26.51
CA ASP A 124 -5.19 -3.28 -26.86
C ASP A 124 -5.80 -2.60 -25.63
N ASN A 125 -5.50 -3.09 -24.42
CA ASN A 125 -6.01 -2.53 -23.18
C ASN A 125 -5.14 -1.40 -22.61
N PHE A 126 -3.98 -1.14 -23.23
CA PHE A 126 -3.03 -0.16 -22.73
C PHE A 126 -3.58 1.26 -22.83
N LYS A 127 -3.47 2.01 -21.72
CA LYS A 127 -3.94 3.39 -21.63
C LYS A 127 -2.75 4.35 -21.55
N ASN A 128 -2.83 5.45 -22.30
CA ASN A 128 -1.82 6.50 -22.20
C ASN A 128 -1.74 7.04 -20.77
N GLY A 129 -0.51 7.15 -20.25
CA GLY A 129 -0.27 7.54 -18.85
C GLY A 129 -0.51 6.43 -17.83
N TYR A 130 -0.65 5.17 -18.25
CA TYR A 130 -0.81 4.04 -17.35
C TYR A 130 0.38 3.90 -16.38
N THR A 131 0.05 3.77 -15.09
CA THR A 131 0.93 3.21 -14.07
C THR A 131 0.10 2.30 -13.15
N PRO A 132 0.70 1.27 -12.54
CA PRO A 132 0.01 0.43 -11.55
C PRO A 132 -0.54 1.20 -10.36
N GLU A 133 0.14 2.27 -9.93
CA GLU A 133 -0.34 3.13 -8.83
C GLU A 133 -1.67 3.79 -9.22
N GLY A 134 -1.81 4.20 -10.48
CA GLY A 134 -3.05 4.77 -11.02
C GLY A 134 -4.24 3.79 -11.06
N LEU A 135 -4.00 2.49 -10.88
CA LEU A 135 -5.07 1.49 -10.80
C LEU A 135 -5.83 1.58 -9.47
N SER A 136 -5.19 2.07 -8.41
CA SER A 136 -5.81 2.13 -7.09
C SER A 136 -5.97 3.57 -6.63
N LYS A 137 -7.12 3.90 -6.04
CA LYS A 137 -7.33 5.18 -5.36
C LYS A 137 -7.76 4.86 -3.93
N ASN A 138 -7.07 5.49 -2.98
CA ASN A 138 -7.37 5.31 -1.56
C ASN A 138 -8.79 5.80 -1.24
N ALA A 139 -9.40 5.20 -0.21
CA ALA A 139 -10.63 5.76 0.33
C ALA A 139 -10.32 7.09 1.02
N GLU A 140 -11.20 8.06 0.88
CA GLU A 140 -10.97 9.43 1.30
C GLU A 140 -12.19 9.96 2.05
N PHE A 141 -11.97 10.43 3.28
CA PHE A 141 -12.98 11.17 4.01
C PHE A 141 -13.07 12.59 3.45
N PRO A 142 -14.26 13.18 3.28
CA PRO A 142 -14.39 14.57 2.86
C PRO A 142 -13.60 15.53 3.78
N GLY A 143 -12.66 16.28 3.20
CA GLY A 143 -11.75 17.15 3.96
C GLY A 143 -10.52 16.45 4.56
N GLY A 144 -10.35 15.15 4.32
CA GLY A 144 -9.18 14.38 4.72
C GLY A 144 -9.25 13.79 6.13
N MET A 145 -8.19 13.05 6.49
CA MET A 145 -8.14 12.28 7.74
C MET A 145 -8.11 13.15 9.00
N ASP A 146 -7.61 14.38 8.92
CA ASP A 146 -7.57 15.27 10.08
C ASP A 146 -8.96 15.80 10.43
N VAL A 147 -9.79 16.08 9.42
CA VAL A 147 -11.22 16.42 9.61
C VAL A 147 -11.96 15.24 10.24
N PHE A 148 -11.73 14.02 9.74
CA PHE A 148 -12.29 12.80 10.34
C PHE A 148 -11.91 12.65 11.82
N ARG A 149 -10.63 12.82 12.16
CA ARG A 149 -10.13 12.71 13.54
C ARG A 149 -10.74 13.76 14.44
N ASN A 150 -10.84 15.01 13.98
CA ASN A 150 -11.44 16.09 14.75
C ASN A 150 -12.91 15.79 15.06
N LEU A 151 -13.69 15.40 14.04
CA LEU A 151 -15.09 15.03 14.21
C LEU A 151 -15.27 13.86 15.18
N LEU A 152 -14.43 12.82 15.06
CA LEU A 152 -14.42 11.69 15.98
C LEU A 152 -14.15 12.13 17.42
N MET A 153 -13.14 12.97 17.65
CA MET A 153 -12.81 13.47 18.99
C MET A 153 -13.92 14.36 19.56
N GLU A 154 -14.60 15.14 18.73
CA GLU A 154 -15.79 15.90 19.15
C GLU A 154 -16.94 14.98 19.58
N ASN A 155 -17.22 13.93 18.81
CA ASN A 155 -18.25 12.96 19.15
C ASN A 155 -17.90 12.19 20.43
N ILE A 156 -16.62 11.85 20.64
CA ILE A 156 -16.12 11.22 21.87
C ILE A 156 -16.35 12.14 23.08
N LYS A 157 -16.04 13.44 22.97
CA LYS A 157 -16.29 14.41 24.05
C LYS A 157 -17.77 14.45 24.44
N LYS A 158 -18.68 14.36 23.46
CA LYS A 158 -20.15 14.31 23.70
C LYS A 158 -20.61 13.05 24.43
N GLN A 159 -19.80 11.98 24.49
CA GLN A 159 -20.13 10.76 25.24
C GLN A 159 -19.80 10.84 26.73
N ASN A 160 -19.33 11.99 27.23
CA ASN A 160 -18.93 12.20 28.63
C ASN A 160 -17.89 11.17 29.12
N ILE A 161 -16.96 10.77 28.24
CA ILE A 161 -15.85 9.89 28.59
C ILE A 161 -14.85 10.70 29.43
N LYS A 162 -14.52 10.21 30.63
CA LYS A 162 -13.42 10.75 31.43
C LYS A 162 -12.10 10.33 30.77
N ASN A 163 -11.27 11.29 30.38
CA ASN A 163 -9.97 11.08 29.75
C ASN A 163 -9.11 10.12 30.60
N PRO A 164 -8.96 8.85 30.17
CA PRO A 164 -8.25 7.84 30.94
C PRO A 164 -6.75 7.81 30.57
N GLY A 165 -6.28 8.65 29.64
CA GLY A 165 -4.91 8.64 29.13
C GLY A 165 -4.55 7.39 28.33
N VAL A 166 -5.56 6.67 27.82
CA VAL A 166 -5.40 5.35 27.16
C VAL A 166 -5.27 5.55 25.65
N GLN A 167 -4.34 4.82 25.05
CA GLN A 167 -4.24 4.70 23.59
C GLN A 167 -5.13 3.58 23.09
N ILE A 168 -5.98 3.89 22.12
CA ILE A 168 -6.97 2.96 21.58
C ILE A 168 -6.78 2.87 20.07
N VAL A 169 -6.93 1.67 19.52
CA VAL A 169 -6.96 1.45 18.07
C VAL A 169 -8.36 1.03 17.66
N ILE A 170 -9.04 1.90 16.93
CA ILE A 170 -10.35 1.62 16.36
C ILE A 170 -10.14 1.04 14.97
N ARG A 171 -10.78 -0.09 14.68
CA ARG A 171 -10.82 -0.67 13.34
C ARG A 171 -12.25 -0.59 12.81
N PHE A 172 -12.39 -0.20 11.56
CA PHE A 172 -13.68 -0.20 10.86
C PHE A 172 -13.47 -0.48 9.37
N LYS A 173 -14.56 -0.69 8.65
CA LYS A 173 -14.59 -0.87 7.20
C LYS A 173 -15.31 0.30 6.54
N ILE A 174 -14.87 0.64 5.34
CA ILE A 174 -15.62 1.51 4.42
C ILE A 174 -16.13 0.64 3.28
N SER A 175 -17.43 0.69 3.04
CA SER A 175 -18.12 -0.09 2.01
C SER A 175 -17.89 0.51 0.61
N LYS A 176 -18.41 -0.20 -0.42
CA LYS A 176 -18.34 0.24 -1.82
C LYS A 176 -19.12 1.53 -2.09
N ASP A 177 -20.11 1.85 -1.26
CA ASP A 177 -20.91 3.07 -1.30
C ASP A 177 -20.44 4.14 -0.31
N GLY A 178 -19.27 3.94 0.30
CA GLY A 178 -18.62 4.96 1.15
C GLY A 178 -19.12 5.00 2.59
N VAL A 179 -19.87 3.99 3.04
CA VAL A 179 -20.44 3.94 4.39
C VAL A 179 -19.46 3.26 5.35
N LEU A 180 -19.29 3.86 6.52
CA LEU A 180 -18.51 3.29 7.61
C LEU A 180 -19.32 2.23 8.34
N TYR A 181 -18.74 1.05 8.55
CA TYR A 181 -19.39 -0.06 9.25
C TYR A 181 -18.40 -1.02 9.90
N ASN A 182 -18.92 -1.98 10.67
CA ASN A 182 -18.13 -3.03 11.34
C ASN A 182 -17.02 -2.45 12.24
N ILE A 183 -17.43 -1.59 13.16
CA ILE A 183 -16.55 -0.89 14.11
C ILE A 183 -16.17 -1.86 15.22
N ILE A 184 -14.88 -2.02 15.46
CA ILE A 184 -14.34 -2.78 16.58
C ILE A 184 -13.23 -2.00 17.27
N ILE A 185 -13.13 -2.16 18.59
CA ILE A 185 -11.96 -1.72 19.34
C ILE A 185 -10.93 -2.85 19.26
N GLU A 186 -9.87 -2.64 18.50
CA GLU A 186 -8.83 -3.65 18.29
C GLU A 186 -7.90 -3.76 19.50
N ASN A 187 -7.52 -2.63 20.08
CA ASN A 187 -6.64 -2.55 21.25
C ASN A 187 -7.01 -1.34 22.13
N PRO A 188 -6.88 -1.44 23.46
CA PRO A 188 -6.61 -2.68 24.22
C PRO A 188 -7.83 -3.62 24.20
N LYS A 189 -7.60 -4.93 24.29
CA LYS A 189 -8.67 -5.94 24.21
C LYS A 189 -9.59 -5.94 25.44
N ASP A 190 -9.01 -5.64 26.59
CA ASP A 190 -9.59 -5.61 27.92
C ASP A 190 -10.14 -4.22 28.31
N LEU A 191 -10.39 -3.34 27.33
CA LEU A 191 -11.07 -2.07 27.58
C LEU A 191 -12.45 -2.32 28.19
N ASP A 192 -12.82 -1.50 29.18
CA ASP A 192 -14.14 -1.51 29.80
C ASP A 192 -15.27 -1.44 28.74
N GLU A 193 -16.33 -2.24 28.91
CA GLU A 193 -17.40 -2.38 27.92
C GLU A 193 -18.28 -1.13 27.79
N ASP A 194 -18.52 -0.37 28.86
CA ASP A 194 -19.22 0.91 28.77
C ASP A 194 -18.39 1.93 27.96
N LEU A 195 -17.08 1.96 28.22
CA LEU A 195 -16.16 2.80 27.46
C LEU A 195 -16.09 2.39 25.98
N LYS A 196 -16.00 1.08 25.68
CA LYS A 196 -16.05 0.54 24.30
C LYS A 196 -17.32 0.99 23.59
N ASN A 197 -18.49 0.81 24.20
CA ASN A 197 -19.79 1.15 23.61
C ASN A 197 -19.91 2.66 23.34
N LYS A 198 -19.42 3.51 24.24
CA LYS A 198 -19.37 4.96 24.01
C LYS A 198 -18.50 5.34 22.83
N ILE A 199 -17.31 4.74 22.70
CA ILE A 199 -16.41 5.00 21.56
C ILE A 199 -17.06 4.54 20.26
N ILE A 200 -17.64 3.34 20.22
CA ILE A 200 -18.36 2.81 19.05
C ILE A 200 -19.48 3.78 18.65
N LYS A 201 -20.30 4.21 19.61
CA LYS A 201 -21.37 5.19 19.38
C LYS A 201 -20.86 6.52 18.82
N ALA A 202 -19.70 7.00 19.29
CA ALA A 202 -19.09 8.22 18.76
C ALA A 202 -18.65 8.08 17.29
N VAL A 203 -18.19 6.88 16.89
CA VAL A 203 -17.85 6.56 15.50
C VAL A 203 -19.12 6.42 14.64
N GLU A 204 -20.17 5.76 15.15
CA GLU A 204 -21.46 5.61 14.46
C GLU A 204 -22.18 6.94 14.19
N GLN A 205 -21.90 7.97 14.99
CA GLN A 205 -22.41 9.32 14.77
C GLN A 205 -21.79 10.03 13.56
N ILE A 206 -20.77 9.44 12.91
CA ILE A 206 -20.19 9.97 11.67
C ILE A 206 -20.99 9.41 10.49
N ASP A 207 -21.95 10.19 10.00
CA ASP A 207 -22.82 9.86 8.87
C ASP A 207 -22.26 10.27 7.49
N THR A 208 -21.17 11.04 7.50
CA THR A 208 -20.52 11.55 6.30
C THR A 208 -19.95 10.40 5.47
N LYS A 209 -20.40 10.29 4.22
CA LYS A 209 -19.92 9.27 3.28
C LYS A 209 -18.49 9.54 2.84
N TRP A 210 -17.69 8.49 2.84
CA TRP A 210 -16.35 8.47 2.28
C TRP A 210 -16.43 8.32 0.77
N LYS A 211 -15.45 8.87 0.06
CA LYS A 211 -15.12 8.35 -1.26
C LYS A 211 -14.51 6.95 -1.07
N PRO A 212 -15.07 5.90 -1.66
CA PRO A 212 -14.59 4.55 -1.42
C PRO A 212 -13.21 4.34 -2.05
N TYR A 213 -12.47 3.36 -1.52
CA TYR A 213 -11.29 2.86 -2.22
C TYR A 213 -11.73 2.26 -3.56
N THR A 214 -10.99 2.54 -4.63
CA THR A 214 -11.25 1.92 -5.94
C THR A 214 -10.04 1.14 -6.41
N SER A 215 -10.25 -0.06 -6.93
CA SER A 215 -9.28 -0.82 -7.73
C SER A 215 -9.80 -0.91 -9.16
N ARG A 216 -9.00 -0.48 -10.14
CA ARG A 216 -9.39 -0.41 -11.56
C ARG A 216 -10.70 0.36 -11.79
N ASN A 217 -10.89 1.46 -11.04
CA ASN A 217 -12.15 2.24 -10.97
C ASN A 217 -13.37 1.50 -10.42
N THR A 218 -13.21 0.26 -9.93
CA THR A 218 -14.25 -0.49 -9.25
C THR A 218 -14.14 -0.26 -7.74
N PRO A 219 -15.21 0.24 -7.08
CA PRO A 219 -15.22 0.38 -5.63
C PRO A 219 -15.05 -0.97 -4.93
N VAL A 220 -14.14 -1.02 -3.96
CA VAL A 220 -13.94 -2.20 -3.10
C VAL A 220 -13.92 -1.80 -1.63
N ILE A 221 -14.20 -2.76 -0.77
CA ILE A 221 -14.24 -2.56 0.68
C ILE A 221 -12.83 -2.29 1.19
N SER A 222 -12.63 -1.22 1.94
CA SER A 222 -11.35 -0.89 2.58
C SER A 222 -11.43 -1.02 4.09
N ASN A 223 -10.31 -1.40 4.72
CA ASN A 223 -10.19 -1.50 6.18
C ASN A 223 -9.37 -0.33 6.71
N PHE A 224 -9.83 0.28 7.79
CA PHE A 224 -9.15 1.37 8.47
C PHE A 224 -8.73 0.96 9.87
N ARG A 225 -7.61 1.51 10.32
CA ARG A 225 -7.12 1.43 11.71
C ARG A 225 -6.75 2.83 12.14
N VAL A 226 -7.47 3.36 13.12
CA VAL A 226 -7.30 4.73 13.60
C VAL A 226 -6.86 4.66 15.05
N PRO A 227 -5.57 4.91 15.34
CA PRO A 227 -5.12 5.11 16.70
C PRO A 227 -5.62 6.47 17.20
N ILE A 228 -6.20 6.49 18.39
CA ILE A 228 -6.57 7.70 19.13
C ILE A 228 -5.99 7.63 20.54
N ARG A 229 -5.82 8.79 21.16
CA ARG A 229 -5.50 8.90 22.57
C ARG A 229 -6.68 9.59 23.25
N LEU A 230 -7.30 8.89 24.19
CA LEU A 230 -8.38 9.43 25.01
C LEU A 230 -7.84 10.21 26.19
#